data_AF-A0A7U6QLV6-F1
#
_entry.id   AF-A0A7U6QLV6-F1
#
_cell.length_a   1.000
_cell.length_b   1.000
_cell.length_c   1.000
_cell.angle_alpha   90.00
_cell.angle_beta   90.00
_cell.angle_gamma   90.00
#
_symmetry.space_group_name_H-M   'P 1'
#
loop_
_entity.id
_entity.type
_entity.pdbx_description
1 polymer ?
#
loop_
_entity_poly.entity_id
_entity_poly.type
_entity_poly.pdbx_seq_one_letter_code
_entity_poly.pdbx_strand_id
1 'polypeptide(L)' 'MTGEFPYGKYQNTELWNLVEKAIEDLVENDDLEERTAREYIVGYLCKTVVENKW' A
#
# COMPACT_ATOMS: atom_id res chain seq x y z
N MET A 1 -20.13 6.24 9.82
CA MET A 1 -20.02 4.79 9.58
C MET A 1 -18.55 4.45 9.48
N THR A 2 -17.93 4.01 10.58
CA THR A 2 -16.52 3.60 10.56
C THR A 2 -16.47 2.14 10.13
N GLY A 3 -16.54 1.90 8.81
CA GLY A 3 -16.17 0.58 8.27
C GLY A 3 -14.71 0.33 8.60
N GLU A 4 -14.40 -0.87 9.10
CA GLU A 4 -13.01 -1.25 9.38
C GLU A 4 -12.18 -1.09 8.11
N PHE A 5 -11.03 -0.43 8.22
CA PHE A 5 -10.11 -0.26 7.11
C PHE A 5 -9.58 -1.64 6.69
N PRO A 6 -9.84 -2.10 5.45
CA PRO A 6 -9.62 -3.50 5.05
C PRO A 6 -8.16 -3.95 5.13
N TYR A 7 -7.22 -3.01 5.16
CA TYR A 7 -5.78 -3.27 5.19
C TYR A 7 -5.12 -2.91 6.52
N GLY A 8 -5.90 -2.65 7.58
CA GLY A 8 -5.36 -2.25 8.89
C GLY A 8 -4.34 -3.23 9.46
N LYS A 9 -4.52 -4.54 9.22
CA LYS A 9 -3.58 -5.59 9.65
C LYS A 9 -2.18 -5.51 9.02
N TYR A 10 -2.00 -4.71 7.97
CA TYR A 10 -0.71 -4.54 7.28
C TYR A 10 -0.02 -3.22 7.65
N GLN A 11 -0.72 -2.26 8.26
CA GLN A 11 -0.14 -0.95 8.61
C GLN A 11 1.04 -1.12 9.59
N ASN A 12 2.03 -0.23 9.47
CA ASN A 12 3.24 -0.23 10.31
C ASN A 12 4.12 -1.49 10.22
N THR A 13 3.87 -2.39 9.26
CA THR A 13 4.79 -3.50 8.97
C THR A 13 5.98 -3.01 8.14
N GLU A 14 7.10 -3.72 8.18
CA GLU A 14 8.27 -3.40 7.33
C GLU A 14 7.91 -3.41 5.84
N LEU A 15 7.07 -4.37 5.43
CA LEU A 15 6.55 -4.47 4.06
C LEU A 15 5.71 -3.26 3.69
N TRP A 16 4.85 -2.78 4.59
CA TRP A 16 4.07 -1.56 4.37
C TRP A 16 4.97 -0.36 4.13
N ASN A 17 5.93 -0.11 5.03
CA ASN A 17 6.84 1.03 4.91
C ASN A 17 7.68 0.95 3.62
N LEU A 18 8.10 -0.25 3.22
CA LEU A 18 8.83 -0.47 1.97
C LEU A 18 7.97 -0.16 0.74
N VAL A 19 6.75 -0.67 0.69
CA VAL A 19 5.82 -0.45 -0.43
C VAL A 19 5.37 1.01 -0.49
N GLU A 20 5.06 1.63 0.65
CA GLU A 20 4.69 3.04 0.75
C GLU A 20 5.79 3.93 0.18
N LYS A 21 7.04 3.69 0.58
CA LYS A 21 8.18 4.41 0.01
C LYS A 21 8.34 4.18 -1.49
N ALA A 22 8.18 2.94 -1.97
CA ALA A 22 8.28 2.64 -3.40
C ALA A 22 7.19 3.36 -4.21
N ILE A 23 5.97 3.48 -3.68
CA ILE A 23 4.90 4.25 -4.33
C ILE A 23 5.21 5.75 -4.28
N GLU A 24 5.73 6.26 -3.16
CA GLU A 24 6.16 7.66 -3.05
C GLU A 24 7.23 8.01 -4.08
N ASP A 25 8.29 7.21 -4.19
CA ASP A 25 9.37 7.40 -5.17
C ASP A 25 8.83 7.45 -6.63
N LEU A 26 7.81 6.63 -6.94
CA LEU A 26 7.15 6.57 -8.26
C LEU A 26 6.19 7.75 -8.53
N VAL A 27 5.63 8.34 -7.48
CA VAL A 27 4.80 9.54 -7.62
C VAL A 27 5.70 10.77 -7.77
N GLU A 28 6.79 10.84 -7.01
CA GLU A 28 7.74 11.95 -7.06
C GLU A 28 8.46 12.06 -8.40
N ASN A 29 8.66 10.95 -9.10
CA ASN A 29 9.32 10.92 -10.41
C ASN A 29 8.33 10.94 -11.61
N ASP A 30 7.04 11.21 -11.35
CA ASP A 30 5.95 11.23 -12.34
C ASP A 30 5.71 9.89 -13.09
N ASP A 31 6.25 8.76 -12.61
CA ASP A 31 5.98 7.44 -13.19
C ASP A 31 4.56 6.91 -12.84
N LEU A 32 3.98 7.40 -11.73
CA LEU A 32 2.68 6.96 -11.23
C LEU A 32 1.82 8.13 -10.73
N GLU A 33 0.56 8.19 -11.20
CA GLU A 33 -0.47 9.08 -10.66
C GLU A 33 -1.42 8.28 -9.74
N GLU A 34 -1.49 8.63 -8.46
CA GLU A 34 -2.43 8.02 -7.52
C GLU A 34 -3.87 8.52 -7.76
N ARG A 35 -4.80 7.60 -8.03
CA ARG A 35 -6.23 7.92 -8.25
C ARG A 35 -7.15 7.51 -7.12
N THR A 36 -6.59 6.89 -6.08
CA THR A 36 -7.25 6.49 -4.85
C THR A 36 -6.33 6.79 -3.68
N ALA A 37 -6.84 6.76 -2.45
CA ALA A 37 -6.04 7.03 -1.28
C ALA A 37 -4.87 6.02 -1.13
N ARG A 38 -3.69 6.53 -0.77
CA ARG A 38 -2.42 5.78 -0.74
C ARG A 38 -2.51 4.52 0.11
N GLU A 39 -3.19 4.60 1.25
CA GLU A 39 -3.38 3.48 2.15
C GLU A 39 -4.12 2.29 1.50
N TYR A 40 -5.03 2.55 0.56
CA TYR A 40 -5.71 1.48 -0.18
C TYR A 40 -4.80 0.83 -1.22
N ILE A 41 -3.90 1.61 -1.85
CA ILE A 41 -2.93 1.12 -2.83
C ILE A 41 -1.88 0.27 -2.10
N VAL A 42 -1.20 0.85 -1.10
CA VAL A 42 -0.18 0.18 -0.28
C VAL A 42 -0.77 -1.06 0.38
N GLY A 43 -1.97 -0.94 0.96
CA GLY A 43 -2.65 -2.04 1.63
C GLY A 43 -2.97 -3.22 0.70
N TYR A 44 -3.42 -2.95 -0.52
CA TYR A 44 -3.69 -3.99 -1.51
C TYR A 44 -2.40 -4.72 -1.94
N LEU A 45 -1.31 -3.98 -2.16
CA LEU A 45 -0.02 -4.54 -2.53
C LEU A 45 0.57 -5.41 -1.40
N CYS A 46 0.53 -4.92 -0.16
CA CYS A 46 0.92 -5.68 1.02
C CYS A 46 0.11 -6.98 1.16
N LYS A 47 -1.23 -6.89 1.01
CA LYS A 47 -2.10 -8.06 0.99
C LYS A 47 -1.65 -9.06 -0.07
N THR A 48 -1.40 -8.59 -1.29
CA THR A 48 -1.03 -9.44 -2.42
C THR A 48 0.28 -10.17 -2.15
N VAL A 49 1.30 -9.49 -1.63
CA VAL A 49 2.58 -10.12 -1.30
C VAL A 49 2.44 -11.16 -0.18
N VAL A 50 1.70 -10.83 0.89
CA VAL A 50 1.55 -11.71 2.06
C VAL A 50 0.70 -12.94 1.77
N GLU A 51 -0.35 -12.79 0.96
CA GLU A 51 -1.33 -13.86 0.71
C GLU A 51 -0.95 -14.76 -0.48
N ASN A 52 0.07 -14.42 -1.26
CA ASN A 52 0.52 -15.23 -2.39
C ASN A 52 1.95 -15.75 -2.16
N LYS A 53 2.18 -17.04 -2.47
CA LYS A 53 3.53 -17.64 -2.49
C LYS A 53 4.14 -17.41 -3.87
N TRP A 54 5.37 -16.91 -3.89
CA TRP A 54 6.16 -16.60 -5.09
C TRP A 54 7.10 -17.76 -5.38
#